data_AF-A0A938E277-F1
#
_entry.id   AF-A0A938E277-F1
#
_cell.length_a   1.000
_cell.length_b   1.000
_cell.length_c   1.000
_cell.angle_alpha   90.00
_cell.angle_beta   90.00
_cell.angle_gamma   90.00
#
_symmetry.space_group_name_H-M   'P 1'
#
loop_
_entity.id
_entity.type
_entity.pdbx_description
1 polymer ?
#
loop_
_entity_poly.entity_id
_entity_poly.type
_entity_poly.pdbx_seq_one_letter_code
_entity_poly.pdbx_strand_id
1 'polypeptide(L)'
;MRPALLDLLNTYADGLSEEPGTEVFMISIDPDDANLVWLFEVFKDEDAEEAHRASSGFASMMGSMPPLLGSPPAVLRTTPLRMTLQEESLTEDWAL
;
A
#
# COMPACT_ATOMS: atom_id res chain seq x y z
N MET A 1 -13.10 1.61 -10.13
CA MET A 1 -12.66 0.69 -11.22
C MET A 1 -11.53 -0.17 -10.68
N ARG A 2 -11.81 -1.36 -10.14
CA ARG A 2 -10.80 -2.14 -9.37
C ARG A 2 -9.53 -2.48 -10.16
N PRO A 3 -9.57 -3.01 -11.40
CA PRO A 3 -8.34 -3.31 -12.14
C PRO A 3 -7.43 -2.10 -12.34
N ALA A 4 -7.99 -0.96 -12.75
CA ALA A 4 -7.22 0.27 -12.94
C ALA A 4 -6.62 0.81 -11.63
N LEU A 5 -7.33 0.65 -10.51
CA LEU A 5 -6.77 1.01 -9.19
C LEU A 5 -5.62 0.07 -8.81
N LEU A 6 -5.76 -1.24 -9.04
CA LEU A 6 -4.69 -2.19 -8.77
C LEU A 6 -3.48 -1.94 -9.66
N ASP A 7 -3.66 -1.64 -10.95
CA ASP A 7 -2.55 -1.28 -11.85
C ASP A 7 -1.81 -0.03 -11.35
N LEU A 8 -2.55 0.99 -10.91
CA LEU A 8 -1.98 2.20 -10.33
C LEU A 8 -1.17 1.90 -9.05
N LEU A 9 -1.71 1.09 -8.15
CA LEU A 9 -1.05 0.73 -6.89
C LEU A 9 0.18 -0.16 -7.12
N ASN A 10 0.12 -1.12 -8.05
CA ASN A 10 1.28 -1.94 -8.40
C ASN A 10 2.40 -1.10 -9.04
N THR A 11 2.04 -0.16 -9.94
CA THR A 11 3.01 0.77 -10.53
C THR A 11 3.69 1.63 -9.47
N TYR A 12 2.95 2.06 -8.43
CA TYR A 12 3.55 2.77 -7.30
C TYR A 12 4.46 1.85 -6.47
N ALA A 13 4.04 0.61 -6.23
CA ALA A 13 4.79 -0.38 -5.46
C ALA A 13 6.17 -0.70 -6.08
N ASP A 14 6.27 -0.72 -7.42
CA ASP A 14 7.54 -0.90 -8.14
C ASP A 14 8.61 0.16 -7.76
N GLY A 15 8.16 1.36 -7.34
CA GLY A 15 9.02 2.47 -6.95
C GLY A 15 9.43 2.48 -5.46
N LEU A 16 8.86 1.62 -4.61
CA LEU A 16 9.07 1.70 -3.16
C LEU A 16 10.50 1.44 -2.70
N SER A 17 11.34 0.87 -3.57
CA SER A 17 12.78 0.77 -3.29
C SER A 17 13.47 2.14 -3.08
N GLU A 18 12.84 3.24 -3.55
CA GLU A 18 13.27 4.62 -3.32
C GLU A 18 12.88 5.14 -1.92
N GLU A 19 12.05 4.41 -1.18
CA GLU A 19 11.51 4.76 0.13
C GLU A 19 11.93 3.73 1.20
N PRO A 20 13.22 3.69 1.61
CA PRO A 20 13.76 2.61 2.45
C PRO A 20 13.16 2.54 3.87
N GLY A 21 12.38 3.55 4.27
CA GLY A 21 11.63 3.56 5.54
C GLY A 21 10.24 2.92 5.47
N THR A 22 9.76 2.59 4.27
CA THR A 22 8.53 1.80 4.04
C THR A 22 8.90 0.31 4.15
N GLU A 23 8.74 -0.26 5.34
CA GLU A 23 9.21 -1.62 5.67
C GLU A 23 8.26 -2.70 5.18
N VAL A 24 6.96 -2.40 5.15
CA VAL A 24 5.92 -3.27 4.60
C VAL A 24 4.99 -2.42 3.75
N PHE A 25 4.68 -2.88 2.55
CA PHE A 25 3.60 -2.36 1.73
C PHE A 25 2.84 -3.54 1.13
N MET A 26 1.61 -3.73 1.57
CA MET A 26 0.79 -4.86 1.16
C MET A 26 -0.52 -4.35 0.56
N ILE A 27 -0.80 -4.80 -0.65
CA ILE A 27 -2.08 -4.59 -1.33
C ILE A 27 -2.93 -5.84 -1.07
N SER A 28 -4.17 -5.66 -0.63
CA SER A 28 -5.11 -6.76 -0.43
C SER A 28 -6.48 -6.41 -1.01
N ILE A 29 -7.16 -7.40 -1.55
CA ILE A 29 -8.55 -7.27 -1.98
C ILE A 29 -9.48 -7.79 -0.88
N ASP A 30 -10.63 -7.16 -0.73
CA ASP A 30 -11.65 -7.66 0.18
C ASP A 30 -12.35 -8.89 -0.44
N PRO A 31 -12.45 -10.03 0.28
CA PRO A 31 -13.08 -11.24 -0.25
C PRO A 31 -14.61 -11.11 -0.37
N ASP A 32 -15.21 -10.21 0.41
CA ASP A 32 -16.67 -10.06 0.53
C ASP A 32 -17.18 -8.78 -0.18
N ASP A 33 -16.32 -7.80 -0.44
CA ASP A 33 -16.65 -6.59 -1.21
C ASP A 33 -15.71 -6.36 -2.41
N ALA A 34 -16.26 -6.55 -3.61
CA ALA A 34 -15.52 -6.37 -4.85
C ALA A 34 -15.04 -4.93 -5.13
N ASN A 35 -15.50 -3.94 -4.36
CA ASN A 35 -15.13 -2.52 -4.51
C ASN A 35 -14.11 -2.04 -3.47
N LEU A 36 -13.69 -2.89 -2.53
CA LEU A 36 -12.73 -2.53 -1.49
C LEU A 36 -11.34 -3.10 -1.81
N VAL A 37 -10.34 -2.25 -1.63
CA VAL A 37 -8.91 -2.57 -1.66
C VAL A 37 -8.29 -2.00 -0.40
N TRP A 38 -7.48 -2.82 0.27
CA TRP A 38 -6.78 -2.49 1.50
C TRP A 38 -5.31 -2.27 1.21
N LEU A 39 -4.75 -1.21 1.79
CA LEU A 39 -3.30 -1.01 1.90
C LEU A 39 -2.91 -1.22 3.36
N PHE A 40 -1.93 -2.09 3.61
CA PHE A 40 -1.31 -2.23 4.91
C PHE A 40 0.16 -1.83 4.80
N GLU A 41 0.50 -0.78 5.53
CA GLU A 41 1.80 -0.14 5.45
C GLU A 41 2.42 -0.08 6.85
N VAL A 42 3.69 -0.49 6.94
CA VAL A 42 4.50 -0.36 8.15
C VAL A 42 5.68 0.52 7.81
N PHE A 43 5.84 1.59 8.58
CA PHE A 43 6.97 2.49 8.48
C PHE A 43 7.90 2.29 9.66
N LYS A 44 9.20 2.46 9.42
CA LYS A 44 10.23 2.42 10.44
C LYS A 44 9.95 3.39 11.61
N ASP A 45 9.51 4.61 11.28
CA ASP A 45 9.23 5.70 12.20
C ASP A 45 8.33 6.77 11.53
N GLU A 46 8.00 7.84 12.27
CA GLU A 46 7.18 8.95 11.77
C GLU A 46 7.88 9.73 10.63
N ASP A 47 9.20 9.90 10.70
CA ASP A 47 9.98 10.56 9.65
C ASP A 47 9.92 9.77 8.33
N ALA A 48 9.97 8.43 8.40
CA ALA A 48 9.76 7.57 7.24
C ALA A 48 8.35 7.69 6.64
N GLU A 49 7.32 7.76 7.49
CA GLU A 49 5.93 7.98 7.04
C GLU A 49 5.78 9.35 6.34
N GLU A 50 6.43 10.39 6.86
CA GLU A 50 6.46 11.71 6.22
C GLU A 50 7.21 11.71 4.88
N ALA A 51 8.37 11.05 4.83
CA ALA A 51 9.16 10.91 3.61
C ALA A 51 8.39 10.15 2.52
N HIS A 52 7.71 9.05 2.89
CA HIS A 52 6.81 8.31 2.02
C HIS A 52 5.74 9.22 1.40
N ARG A 53 4.99 9.98 2.23
CA ARG A 53 3.96 10.90 1.75
C ARG A 53 4.49 12.06 0.90
N ALA A 54 5.75 12.44 1.10
CA ALA A 54 6.40 13.51 0.35
C ALA A 54 7.01 13.02 -0.97
N SER A 55 6.99 11.72 -1.25
CA SER A 55 7.63 11.16 -2.43
C SER A 55 6.93 11.59 -3.73
N SER A 56 7.70 11.66 -4.81
CA SER A 56 7.15 11.93 -6.15
C SER A 56 6.21 10.82 -6.61
N GLY A 57 6.51 9.56 -6.27
CA GLY A 57 5.66 8.40 -6.51
C GLY A 57 4.30 8.54 -5.84
N PHE A 58 4.29 8.88 -4.55
CA PHE A 58 3.06 9.10 -3.79
C PHE A 58 2.24 10.25 -4.38
N ALA A 59 2.87 11.38 -4.71
CA ALA A 59 2.19 12.52 -5.32
C ALA A 59 1.57 12.17 -6.69
N SER A 60 2.27 11.40 -7.53
CA SER A 60 1.76 10.92 -8.81
C SER A 60 0.57 9.97 -8.62
N MET A 61 0.69 9.00 -7.72
CA MET A 61 -0.38 8.05 -7.38
C MET A 61 -1.63 8.79 -6.90
N MET A 62 -1.49 9.71 -5.94
CA MET A 62 -2.60 10.52 -5.41
C MET A 62 -3.22 11.46 -6.45
N GLY A 63 -2.47 11.88 -7.47
CA GLY A 63 -2.99 12.67 -8.58
C GLY A 63 -3.87 11.86 -9.55
N SER A 64 -3.53 10.58 -9.77
CA SER A 64 -4.23 9.68 -10.70
C SER A 64 -5.36 8.87 -10.07
N MET A 65 -5.34 8.69 -8.75
CA MET A 65 -6.30 7.84 -8.02
C MET A 65 -7.74 8.39 -7.90
N PRO A 66 -8.02 9.71 -7.75
CA PRO A 66 -9.36 10.19 -7.42
C PRO A 66 -10.49 9.74 -8.37
N PRO A 67 -10.30 9.69 -9.71
CA PRO A 67 -11.33 9.19 -10.63
C PRO A 67 -11.65 7.70 -10.46
N LEU A 68 -10.81 6.93 -9.75
CA LEU A 68 -10.95 5.48 -9.60
C LEU A 68 -11.75 5.08 -8.35
N LEU A 69 -11.95 6.03 -7.42
CA LEU A 69 -12.57 5.81 -6.11
C LEU A 69 -13.98 6.39 -6.03
N GLY A 70 -14.85 5.75 -5.25
CA GLY A 70 -16.18 6.28 -4.93
C GLY A 70 -16.18 7.37 -3.85
N SER A 71 -15.11 7.43 -3.05
CA SER A 71 -14.87 8.43 -2.01
C SER A 71 -13.36 8.59 -1.80
N PRO A 72 -12.89 9.66 -1.12
CA PRO A 72 -11.50 9.75 -0.69
C PRO A 72 -11.06 8.50 0.09
N PRO A 73 -9.77 8.08 0.01
CA PRO A 73 -9.26 6.97 0.81
C PRO A 73 -9.49 7.22 2.31
N ALA A 74 -9.92 6.19 3.03
CA ALA A 74 -9.96 6.21 4.48
C ALA A 74 -8.60 5.73 5.03
N VAL A 75 -8.06 6.42 6.03
CA VAL A 75 -6.80 6.05 6.68
C VAL A 75 -7.09 5.67 8.13
N LEU A 76 -6.70 4.46 8.51
CA LEU A 76 -6.77 3.97 9.90
C LEU A 76 -5.35 3.81 10.45
N ARG A 77 -4.95 4.71 11.35
CA ARG A 77 -3.66 4.58 12.06
C ARG A 77 -3.76 3.53 13.15
N THR A 78 -2.76 2.65 13.23
CA THR A 78 -2.67 1.61 14.26
C THR A 78 -1.27 1.58 14.85
N THR A 79 -1.14 1.08 16.09
CA THR A 79 0.15 0.81 16.72
C THR A 79 0.30 -0.71 16.87
N PRO A 80 1.24 -1.35 16.17
CA PRO A 80 1.39 -2.79 16.25
C PRO A 80 1.86 -3.20 17.64
N LEU A 81 1.12 -4.11 18.28
CA LEU A 81 1.51 -4.66 19.59
C LEU A 81 2.48 -5.85 19.45
N ARG A 82 2.33 -6.63 18.38
CA ARG A 82 3.15 -7.82 18.09
C ARG A 82 3.06 -8.17 16.60
N MET A 83 4.18 -8.63 16.05
CA MET A 83 4.25 -9.26 14.73
C MET A 83 4.93 -10.62 14.84
N THR A 84 4.55 -11.56 13.99
CA THR A 84 5.26 -12.83 13.80
C THR A 84 5.16 -13.18 12.33
N LEU A 85 6.29 -13.45 11.70
CA LEU A 85 6.41 -13.75 10.28
C LEU A 85 7.14 -15.09 10.15
N GLN A 86 6.69 -15.94 9.22
CA GLN A 86 7.41 -17.16 8.86
C GLN A 86 8.29 -16.84 7.65
N GLU A 87 9.56 -17.23 7.63
CA GLU A 87 10.49 -16.86 6.53
C GLU A 87 9.95 -17.29 5.15
N GLU A 88 9.23 -18.41 5.09
CA GLU A 88 8.64 -18.94 3.86
C GLU A 88 7.61 -17.99 3.21
N SER A 89 6.91 -17.15 4.00
CA SER A 89 5.86 -16.26 3.47
C SER A 89 6.39 -15.15 2.56
N LEU A 90 7.70 -14.87 2.60
CA LEU A 90 8.34 -13.87 1.73
C LEU A 90 8.79 -14.45 0.38
N THR A 91 8.81 -15.78 0.26
CA THR A 91 9.24 -16.50 -0.96
C THR A 91 8.08 -17.16 -1.70
N GLU A 92 6.87 -17.07 -1.15
CA GLU A 92 5.66 -17.63 -1.75
C GLU A 92 5.26 -16.83 -3.00
N ASP A 93 4.90 -17.54 -4.07
CA ASP A 93 4.44 -16.91 -5.32
C ASP A 93 2.96 -16.52 -5.15
N TRP A 94 2.72 -15.22 -4.96
CA TRP A 94 1.39 -14.65 -4.74
C TRP A 94 0.59 -14.43 -6.04
N ALA A 95 1.10 -14.89 -7.19
CA ALA A 95 0.37 -14.85 -8.45
C ALA A 95 -0.72 -15.94 -8.52
N LEU A 96 -1.89 -15.68 -7.92
CA LEU A 96 -3.13 -16.44 -8.15
C LEU A 96 -4.09 -15.66 -9.05
#